data_AF-A0A7J8T573-F1
#
_entry.id   AF-A0A7J8T573-F1
#
_cell.length_a   1.000
_cell.length_b   1.000
_cell.length_c   1.000
_cell.angle_alpha   90.00
_cell.angle_beta   90.00
_cell.angle_gamma   90.00
#
_symmetry.space_group_name_H-M   'P 1'
#
loop_
_entity.id
_entity.type
_entity.pdbx_description
1 polymer ?
#
loop_
_entity_poly.entity_id
_entity_poly.type
_entity_poly.pdbx_seq_one_letter_code
_entity_poly.pdbx_strand_id
1 'polypeptide(L)'
;MRKYLLVIFVGVNLLLGGVNGRFYKDAEREIDTNGMSAVGDPGMRRNGLRVAFEAWNFCNEVAHEAPDMGSPRAADCFDVSIMNGSDSTLLHKVSEADNKLGIGRTFKGLSTEAMHRPDLYAVEKELYLGSLCEVSDSSKPWQFWMVMLKNGNFDTKAGLCPENGKPKPPFTTTKNFPCFGEGCMNQPTLNHWPTHLLGDGTMRGWFNGTYDLDADIGKGLTNLSFYEVIWEKKLGSGSW
;
A
#
# COMPACT_ATOMS: atom_id res chain seq x y z
N MET A 1 -30.79 -32.03 -30.85
CA MET A 1 -31.51 -31.61 -29.63
C MET A 1 -31.19 -30.16 -29.34
N ARG A 2 -32.14 -29.26 -29.61
CA ARG A 2 -31.99 -27.81 -29.50
C ARG A 2 -32.34 -27.42 -28.06
N LYS A 3 -31.39 -26.85 -27.30
CA LYS A 3 -31.63 -26.39 -25.93
C LYS A 3 -32.11 -24.93 -25.99
N TYR A 4 -33.27 -24.66 -25.43
CA TYR A 4 -33.83 -23.33 -25.30
C TYR A 4 -33.19 -22.59 -24.12
N LEU A 5 -32.89 -21.30 -24.31
CA LEU A 5 -32.45 -20.38 -23.27
C LEU A 5 -33.70 -19.75 -22.63
N LEU A 6 -33.88 -19.94 -21.33
CA LEU A 6 -34.92 -19.27 -20.56
C LEU A 6 -34.42 -17.87 -20.18
N VAL A 7 -35.11 -16.83 -20.62
CA VAL A 7 -34.82 -15.43 -20.26
C VAL A 7 -35.92 -14.96 -19.31
N ILE A 8 -35.56 -14.56 -18.10
CA ILE A 8 -36.47 -13.96 -17.12
C ILE A 8 -36.20 -12.46 -17.07
N PHE A 9 -37.21 -11.65 -17.40
CA PHE A 9 -37.22 -10.21 -17.17
C PHE A 9 -37.92 -9.93 -15.84
N VAL A 10 -37.25 -9.26 -14.90
CA VAL A 10 -37.88 -8.68 -13.72
C VAL A 10 -37.98 -7.17 -13.92
N GLY A 11 -39.21 -6.68 -14.06
CA GLY A 11 -39.52 -5.26 -14.22
C GLY A 11 -39.42 -4.50 -12.91
N VAL A 12 -38.71 -3.38 -12.94
CA VAL A 12 -38.56 -2.43 -11.84
C VAL A 12 -39.83 -1.58 -11.73
N ASN A 13 -40.48 -1.59 -10.56
CA ASN A 13 -41.41 -0.55 -10.14
C ASN A 13 -40.71 0.27 -9.05
N LEU A 14 -40.35 1.51 -9.35
CA LEU A 14 -39.88 2.49 -8.36
C LEU A 14 -41.03 3.46 -8.09
N LEU A 15 -41.65 3.33 -6.91
CA LEU A 15 -42.50 4.37 -6.33
C LEU A 15 -41.63 5.30 -5.48
N LEU A 16 -41.69 6.59 -5.80
CA LEU A 16 -41.09 7.67 -5.04
C LEU A 16 -41.83 7.87 -3.71
N GLY A 17 -41.07 7.93 -2.62
CA GLY A 17 -41.51 8.46 -1.33
C GLY A 17 -40.33 9.04 -0.57
N GLY A 18 -40.27 10.37 -0.45
CA GLY A 18 -39.52 11.05 0.61
C GLY A 18 -40.08 10.62 1.99
N VAL A 19 -39.41 10.80 3.13
CA VAL A 19 -38.92 12.08 3.68
C VAL A 19 -37.79 11.81 4.70
N ASN A 20 -36.91 12.80 4.80
CA ASN A 20 -35.85 13.05 5.81
C ASN A 20 -36.04 12.46 7.22
N GLY A 21 -34.92 11.99 7.77
CA GLY A 21 -34.71 11.84 9.21
C GLY A 21 -33.31 11.29 9.53
N ARG A 22 -32.36 12.19 9.85
CA ARG A 22 -31.01 11.87 10.34
C ARG A 22 -31.07 10.92 11.53
N PHE A 23 -30.31 9.83 11.46
CA PHE A 23 -29.41 9.31 12.51
C PHE A 23 -28.41 8.40 11.79
N TYR A 24 -27.26 8.94 11.37
CA TYR A 24 -26.14 8.10 10.95
C TYR A 24 -25.58 7.45 12.22
N LYS A 25 -26.10 6.27 12.54
CA LYS A 25 -25.41 5.30 13.38
C LYS A 25 -24.20 4.79 12.57
N ASP A 26 -23.08 4.76 13.27
CA ASP A 26 -21.81 4.10 12.98
C ASP A 26 -21.84 3.24 11.71
N ALA A 27 -21.14 3.73 10.67
CA ALA A 27 -20.88 2.96 9.47
C ALA A 27 -19.90 1.83 9.82
N GLU A 28 -20.43 0.67 10.21
CA GLU A 28 -19.70 -0.58 10.06
C GLU A 28 -19.41 -0.77 8.58
N ARG A 29 -18.13 -0.63 8.21
CA ARG A 29 -17.65 -0.77 6.84
C ARG A 29 -17.69 -2.25 6.48
N GLU A 30 -18.69 -2.65 5.70
CA GLU A 30 -18.76 -3.96 5.06
C GLU A 30 -17.54 -4.12 4.15
N ILE A 31 -16.63 -5.04 4.48
CA ILE A 31 -15.47 -5.37 3.65
C ILE A 31 -16.00 -6.13 2.43
N ASP A 32 -16.05 -5.46 1.27
CA ASP A 32 -16.35 -6.11 -0.01
C ASP A 32 -15.27 -7.17 -0.29
N THR A 33 -15.66 -8.44 -0.28
CA THR A 33 -14.78 -9.60 -0.44
C THR A 33 -14.25 -9.77 -1.87
N ASN A 34 -14.69 -8.95 -2.84
CA ASN A 34 -14.24 -9.02 -4.23
C ASN A 34 -12.76 -8.62 -4.47
N GLY A 35 -12.04 -8.14 -3.45
CA GLY A 35 -10.66 -7.65 -3.56
C GLY A 35 -9.60 -8.39 -2.73
N MET A 36 -9.89 -9.57 -2.17
CA MET A 36 -8.96 -10.27 -1.28
C MET A 36 -7.89 -11.06 -2.06
N SER A 37 -6.63 -10.93 -1.65
CA SER A 37 -5.50 -11.71 -2.16
C SER A 37 -4.71 -12.28 -1.00
N ALA A 38 -4.20 -13.50 -1.15
CA ALA A 38 -3.35 -14.12 -0.14
C ALA A 38 -1.90 -13.63 -0.26
N VAL A 39 -1.24 -13.38 0.87
CA VAL A 39 0.20 -13.10 0.94
C VAL A 39 0.91 -14.14 1.83
N GLY A 40 2.24 -14.18 1.80
CA GLY A 40 3.06 -15.11 2.58
C GLY A 40 3.92 -16.08 1.77
N ASP A 41 4.67 -16.93 2.45
CA ASP A 41 5.60 -17.87 1.81
C ASP A 41 4.87 -19.04 1.12
N PRO A 42 5.50 -19.70 0.12
CA PRO A 42 4.90 -20.83 -0.57
C PRO A 42 4.53 -21.96 0.40
N GLY A 43 3.24 -22.30 0.42
CA GLY A 43 2.71 -23.30 1.34
C GLY A 43 2.42 -22.78 2.76
N MET A 44 2.43 -21.45 2.96
CA MET A 44 1.86 -20.77 4.13
C MET A 44 2.48 -21.21 5.46
N ARG A 45 3.80 -21.42 5.49
CA ARG A 45 4.45 -22.22 6.53
C ARG A 45 4.83 -21.41 7.75
N ARG A 46 4.89 -20.08 7.63
CA ARG A 46 5.31 -19.18 8.72
C ARG A 46 4.17 -18.27 9.17
N ASN A 47 4.19 -17.97 10.47
CA ASN A 47 3.30 -16.99 11.07
C ASN A 47 3.81 -15.55 10.90
N GLY A 48 5.12 -15.36 10.74
CA GLY A 48 5.69 -14.04 10.47
C GLY A 48 5.23 -13.47 9.13
N LEU A 49 5.16 -12.15 9.05
CA LEU A 49 4.81 -11.40 7.84
C LEU A 49 6.04 -10.74 7.22
N ARG A 50 6.06 -10.63 5.90
CA ARG A 50 7.11 -9.98 5.11
C ARG A 50 6.45 -9.19 3.99
N VAL A 51 5.98 -7.99 4.31
CA VAL A 51 5.31 -7.09 3.36
C VAL A 51 6.09 -5.78 3.28
N ALA A 52 6.35 -5.35 2.06
CA ALA A 52 6.86 -4.06 1.68
C ALA A 52 5.74 -3.22 1.07
N PHE A 53 5.94 -1.92 1.12
CA PHE A 53 5.14 -0.95 0.42
C PHE A 53 6.04 -0.15 -0.50
N GLU A 54 5.60 -0.03 -1.74
CA GLU A 54 6.11 0.92 -2.71
C GLU A 54 4.94 1.78 -3.16
N ALA A 55 5.06 3.09 -3.00
CA ALA A 55 4.22 4.00 -3.75
C ALA A 55 5.01 4.80 -4.77
N TRP A 56 4.62 4.67 -6.03
CA TRP A 56 5.29 5.33 -7.13
C TRP A 56 4.27 5.93 -8.08
N ASN A 57 4.56 7.11 -8.58
CA ASN A 57 3.78 7.67 -9.67
C ASN A 57 4.39 7.22 -11.01
N PHE A 58 3.69 6.41 -11.79
CA PHE A 58 4.14 5.94 -13.11
C PHE A 58 4.43 7.08 -14.10
N CYS A 59 3.87 8.25 -13.87
CA CYS A 59 4.15 9.40 -14.70
C CYS A 59 5.59 9.90 -14.52
N ASN A 60 6.28 9.68 -13.39
CA ASN A 60 7.52 10.41 -13.09
C ASN A 60 8.53 9.55 -12.29
N GLU A 61 9.80 9.96 -12.26
CA GLU A 61 10.75 9.59 -11.20
C GLU A 61 10.39 10.31 -9.87
N VAL A 62 10.96 9.92 -8.73
CA VAL A 62 10.79 10.63 -7.44
C VAL A 62 11.61 11.92 -7.51
N ALA A 63 11.01 12.96 -8.07
CA ALA A 63 11.64 14.28 -8.08
C ALA A 63 11.78 14.84 -6.65
N HIS A 64 10.72 14.73 -5.84
CA HIS A 64 10.67 15.20 -4.46
C HIS A 64 9.86 14.24 -3.58
N GLU A 65 10.34 13.98 -2.37
CA GLU A 65 9.57 13.25 -1.34
C GLU A 65 8.33 14.08 -0.96
N ALA A 66 7.22 13.41 -0.63
CA ALA A 66 6.09 14.12 -0.05
C ALA A 66 6.51 14.72 1.31
N PRO A 67 6.09 15.95 1.64
CA PRO A 67 6.44 16.60 2.89
C PRO A 67 6.20 15.68 4.09
N ASP A 68 7.20 15.57 4.96
CA ASP A 68 7.17 14.80 6.22
C ASP A 68 6.93 13.28 6.09
N MET A 69 6.89 12.73 4.87
CA MET A 69 6.66 11.30 4.63
C MET A 69 7.95 10.50 4.47
N GLY A 70 9.05 11.15 4.06
CA GLY A 70 10.30 10.49 3.72
C GLY A 70 10.21 9.68 2.42
N SER A 71 11.12 8.73 2.25
CA SER A 71 11.21 7.94 1.02
C SER A 71 10.00 7.02 0.83
N PRO A 72 9.48 6.82 -0.41
CA PRO A 72 8.24 6.11 -0.71
C PRO A 72 8.26 4.58 -0.48
N ARG A 73 9.28 4.09 0.23
CA ARG A 73 9.43 2.68 0.59
C ARG A 73 9.15 2.49 2.07
N ALA A 74 8.32 1.52 2.41
CA ALA A 74 8.11 1.09 3.79
C ALA A 74 8.03 -0.43 3.86
N ALA A 75 8.09 -0.98 5.07
CA ALA A 75 7.89 -2.40 5.29
C ALA A 75 7.24 -2.67 6.64
N ASP A 76 6.50 -3.79 6.71
CA ASP A 76 6.09 -4.42 7.94
C ASP A 76 6.57 -5.87 7.92
N CYS A 77 7.49 -6.16 8.82
CA CYS A 77 7.98 -7.51 9.01
C CYS A 77 8.27 -7.82 10.46
N PHE A 78 7.87 -9.02 10.87
CA PHE A 78 8.04 -9.50 12.23
C PHE A 78 8.14 -11.01 12.29
N ASP A 79 8.79 -11.51 13.34
CA ASP A 79 8.72 -12.93 13.71
C ASP A 79 7.76 -13.11 14.90
N VAL A 80 7.21 -14.30 15.06
CA VAL A 80 6.41 -14.62 16.25
C VAL A 80 7.32 -15.28 17.28
N SER A 81 7.37 -14.72 18.49
CA SER A 81 8.02 -15.32 19.64
C SER A 81 6.97 -15.86 20.60
N ILE A 82 7.07 -17.15 20.92
CA ILE A 82 6.21 -17.82 21.90
C ILE A 82 6.94 -17.76 23.24
N MET A 83 6.39 -17.02 24.21
CA MET A 83 6.92 -17.02 25.57
C MET A 83 6.44 -18.27 26.32
N ASN A 84 7.23 -18.75 27.29
CA ASN A 84 6.88 -19.88 28.14
C ASN A 84 5.60 -19.55 28.93
N GLY A 85 4.45 -20.09 28.51
CA GLY A 85 3.15 -19.81 29.14
C GLY A 85 1.98 -19.51 28.19
N SER A 86 2.12 -19.75 26.88
CA SER A 86 1.10 -19.54 25.81
C SER A 86 0.97 -18.11 25.28
N ASP A 87 1.66 -17.13 25.88
CA ASP A 87 1.65 -15.76 25.37
C ASP A 87 2.57 -15.64 24.14
N SER A 88 2.00 -15.15 23.04
CA SER A 88 2.71 -14.89 21.80
C SER A 88 2.95 -13.40 21.64
N THR A 89 4.14 -13.03 21.21
CA THR A 89 4.52 -11.63 20.94
C THR A 89 5.07 -11.49 19.52
N LEU A 90 4.81 -10.35 18.90
CA LEU A 90 5.35 -10.04 17.57
C LEU A 90 6.68 -9.29 17.72
N LEU A 91 7.75 -9.84 17.16
CA LEU A 91 9.08 -9.25 17.14
C LEU A 91 9.29 -8.51 15.82
N HIS A 92 8.95 -7.23 15.78
CA HIS A 92 9.16 -6.40 14.59
C HIS A 92 10.64 -6.24 14.28
N LYS A 93 10.97 -6.38 13.00
CA LYS A 93 12.32 -6.22 12.44
C LYS A 93 12.55 -4.81 11.89
N VAL A 94 11.46 -4.16 11.46
CA VAL A 94 11.46 -2.80 10.92
C VAL A 94 10.77 -1.89 11.94
N SER A 95 11.43 -0.80 12.28
CA SER A 95 10.90 0.22 13.17
C SER A 95 10.21 1.35 12.40
N GLU A 96 9.41 2.15 13.10
CA GLU A 96 8.84 3.37 12.54
C GLU A 96 9.92 4.36 12.07
N ALA A 97 11.09 4.37 12.73
CA ALA A 97 12.21 5.21 12.33
C ALA A 97 12.81 4.75 10.97
N ASP A 98 12.86 3.44 10.71
CA ASP A 98 13.28 2.88 9.43
C ASP A 98 12.29 3.26 8.32
N ASN A 99 10.98 3.14 8.58
CA ASN A 99 9.94 3.53 7.63
C ASN A 99 9.94 5.04 7.34
N LYS A 100 10.32 5.89 8.31
CA LYS A 100 10.44 7.35 8.15
C LYS A 100 11.78 7.82 7.58
N LEU A 101 12.67 6.93 7.17
CA LEU A 101 13.91 7.32 6.47
C LEU A 101 13.57 8.03 5.15
N GLY A 102 14.28 9.11 4.87
CA GLY A 102 14.16 9.94 3.68
C GLY A 102 15.45 10.70 3.43
N ILE A 103 15.49 11.47 2.34
CA ILE A 103 16.69 12.18 1.88
C ILE A 103 17.35 12.99 3.00
N GLY A 104 18.68 12.94 3.06
CA GLY A 104 19.48 13.55 4.12
C GLY A 104 19.62 12.73 5.40
N ARG A 105 18.88 11.64 5.58
CA ARG A 105 19.07 10.69 6.69
C ARG A 105 19.90 9.49 6.26
N THR A 106 20.91 9.13 7.03
CA THR A 106 21.79 8.00 6.71
C THR A 106 21.29 6.69 7.32
N PHE A 107 21.58 5.58 6.64
CA PHE A 107 21.37 4.22 7.16
C PHE A 107 22.52 3.31 6.70
N LYS A 108 22.61 2.11 7.28
CA LYS A 108 23.68 1.16 6.97
C LYS A 108 23.61 0.72 5.51
N GLY A 109 24.67 0.98 4.75
CA GLY A 109 24.78 0.60 3.34
C GLY A 109 24.30 1.65 2.35
N LEU A 110 23.84 2.82 2.82
CA LEU A 110 23.51 3.95 1.95
C LEU A 110 24.77 4.49 1.26
N SER A 111 24.72 4.66 -0.06
CA SER A 111 25.76 5.29 -0.85
C SER A 111 25.78 6.81 -0.65
N THR A 112 26.96 7.41 -0.80
CA THR A 112 27.09 8.88 -0.73
C THR A 112 26.29 9.60 -1.81
N GLU A 113 26.08 8.93 -2.96
CA GLU A 113 25.32 9.47 -4.07
C GLU A 113 23.81 9.49 -3.76
N ALA A 114 23.29 8.41 -3.16
CA ALA A 114 21.88 8.31 -2.79
C ALA A 114 21.47 9.33 -1.72
N MET A 115 22.40 9.84 -0.90
CA MET A 115 22.12 10.80 0.17
C MET A 115 21.42 12.09 -0.31
N HIS A 116 21.57 12.43 -1.59
CA HIS A 116 20.99 13.62 -2.23
C HIS A 116 20.12 13.31 -3.46
N ARG A 117 19.87 12.03 -3.75
CA ARG A 117 19.10 11.60 -4.92
C ARG A 117 17.91 10.73 -4.47
N PRO A 118 16.68 11.28 -4.43
CA PRO A 118 15.50 10.55 -3.92
C PRO A 118 15.25 9.21 -4.61
N ASP A 119 15.49 9.11 -5.92
CA ASP A 119 15.35 7.86 -6.67
C ASP A 119 16.28 6.76 -6.20
N LEU A 120 17.58 7.09 -6.08
CA LEU A 120 18.58 6.14 -5.59
C LEU A 120 18.34 5.81 -4.13
N TYR A 121 17.97 6.81 -3.31
CA TYR A 121 17.64 6.62 -1.92
C TYR A 121 16.49 5.63 -1.74
N ALA A 122 15.43 5.75 -2.54
CA ALA A 122 14.30 4.83 -2.49
C ALA A 122 14.73 3.40 -2.78
N VAL A 123 15.52 3.18 -3.85
CA VAL A 123 16.02 1.84 -4.20
C VAL A 123 16.90 1.28 -3.07
N GLU A 124 17.82 2.07 -2.54
CA GLU A 124 18.72 1.61 -1.48
C GLU A 124 17.99 1.39 -0.15
N LYS A 125 16.98 2.20 0.17
CA LYS A 125 16.11 2.01 1.34
C LYS A 125 15.31 0.72 1.21
N GLU A 126 14.80 0.38 0.03
CA GLU A 126 14.12 -0.90 -0.20
C GLU A 126 15.04 -2.08 0.10
N LEU A 127 16.29 -2.04 -0.40
CA LEU A 127 17.29 -3.07 -0.12
C LEU A 127 17.62 -3.15 1.38
N TYR A 128 17.74 -2.00 2.05
CA TYR A 128 17.95 -1.92 3.49
C TYR A 128 16.78 -2.56 4.27
N LEU A 129 15.54 -2.18 3.98
CA LEU A 129 14.35 -2.77 4.60
C LEU A 129 14.25 -4.27 4.32
N GLY A 130 14.54 -4.69 3.08
CA GLY A 130 14.63 -6.10 2.70
C GLY A 130 15.66 -6.87 3.53
N SER A 131 16.82 -6.28 3.81
CA SER A 131 17.86 -6.89 4.65
C SER A 131 17.45 -7.05 6.11
N LEU A 132 16.64 -6.13 6.65
CA LEU A 132 16.07 -6.27 8.00
C LEU A 132 15.03 -7.40 8.05
N CYS A 133 14.24 -7.51 6.98
CA CYS A 133 13.20 -8.51 6.83
C CYS A 133 13.72 -9.89 6.39
N GLU A 134 15.02 -10.01 6.08
CA GLU A 134 15.59 -11.27 5.61
C GLU A 134 15.40 -12.40 6.64
N VAL A 135 15.14 -13.61 6.14
CA VAL A 135 15.00 -14.80 6.99
C VAL A 135 16.18 -15.73 6.72
N SER A 136 16.93 -16.03 7.77
CA SER A 136 18.03 -16.99 7.74
C SER A 136 17.50 -18.43 7.65
N ASP A 137 17.03 -18.82 6.47
CA ASP A 137 16.65 -20.19 6.15
C ASP A 137 17.49 -20.67 4.97
N SER A 138 18.60 -21.36 5.27
CA SER A 138 19.52 -21.89 4.25
C SER A 138 18.92 -23.04 3.45
N SER A 139 17.77 -23.57 3.87
CA SER A 139 17.18 -24.74 3.24
C SER A 139 16.17 -24.38 2.14
N LYS A 140 15.52 -23.20 2.19
CA LYS A 140 14.40 -22.84 1.32
C LYS A 140 14.26 -21.33 1.10
N PRO A 141 13.77 -20.89 -0.09
CA PRO A 141 13.57 -19.47 -0.38
C PRO A 141 12.43 -18.87 0.46
N TRP A 142 12.69 -17.69 1.03
CA TRP A 142 11.66 -16.85 1.66
C TRP A 142 11.08 -15.88 0.63
N GLN A 143 9.95 -15.24 0.95
CA GLN A 143 9.29 -14.26 0.08
C GLN A 143 9.14 -12.93 0.79
N PHE A 144 9.33 -11.84 0.05
CA PHE A 144 9.06 -10.48 0.45
C PHE A 144 7.98 -9.92 -0.47
N TRP A 145 6.77 -9.77 0.03
CA TRP A 145 5.63 -9.32 -0.75
C TRP A 145 5.66 -7.81 -0.89
N MET A 146 5.39 -7.29 -2.08
CA MET A 146 5.39 -5.85 -2.30
C MET A 146 3.99 -5.39 -2.67
N VAL A 147 3.41 -4.53 -1.82
CA VAL A 147 2.24 -3.74 -2.15
C VAL A 147 2.72 -2.55 -2.98
N MET A 148 2.46 -2.61 -4.28
CA MET A 148 2.78 -1.52 -5.20
C MET A 148 1.54 -0.66 -5.43
N LEU A 149 1.50 0.52 -4.84
CA LEU A 149 0.51 1.52 -5.20
C LEU A 149 1.05 2.38 -6.32
N LYS A 150 0.49 2.20 -7.50
CA LYS A 150 0.91 2.93 -8.68
C LYS A 150 -0.22 3.83 -9.17
N ASN A 151 0.02 5.13 -9.14
CA ASN A 151 -0.85 6.10 -9.82
C ASN A 151 -0.20 6.48 -11.15
N GLY A 152 -0.99 6.49 -12.21
CA GLY A 152 -0.57 6.88 -13.54
C GLY A 152 -1.54 6.34 -14.54
N ASN A 153 -2.08 7.22 -15.37
CA ASN A 153 -3.02 6.80 -16.38
C ASN A 153 -2.25 6.31 -17.61
N PHE A 154 -2.34 5.01 -17.91
CA PHE A 154 -1.89 4.48 -19.20
C PHE A 154 -2.74 5.01 -20.38
N ASP A 155 -3.85 5.69 -20.11
CA ASP A 155 -4.56 6.47 -21.11
C ASP A 155 -3.74 7.68 -21.53
N THR A 156 -2.98 7.46 -22.61
CA THR A 156 -2.23 8.48 -23.35
C THR A 156 -3.05 9.71 -23.72
N LYS A 157 -4.39 9.66 -23.72
CA LYS A 157 -5.28 10.78 -24.06
C LYS A 157 -5.75 11.60 -22.86
N ALA A 158 -5.63 11.08 -21.65
CA ALA A 158 -6.14 11.76 -20.45
C ALA A 158 -5.27 12.96 -20.03
N GLY A 159 -4.01 13.02 -20.47
CA GLY A 159 -3.09 14.12 -20.15
C GLY A 159 -2.76 14.26 -18.66
N LEU A 160 -3.06 13.22 -17.86
CA LEU A 160 -2.84 13.18 -16.41
C LEU A 160 -1.35 13.04 -16.03
N CYS A 161 -0.51 12.56 -16.95
CA CYS A 161 0.93 12.63 -16.80
C CYS A 161 1.44 13.96 -17.39
N PRO A 162 1.85 14.92 -16.55
CA PRO A 162 2.39 16.18 -17.04
C PRO A 162 3.78 15.97 -17.65
N GLU A 163 4.07 16.64 -18.76
CA GLU A 163 5.43 16.76 -19.28
C GLU A 163 5.99 18.10 -18.76
N ASN A 164 7.03 18.06 -17.91
CA ASN A 164 7.57 19.25 -17.24
C ASN A 164 6.50 20.07 -16.49
N GLY A 165 5.66 19.40 -15.69
CA GLY A 165 4.61 20.05 -14.88
C GLY A 165 3.40 20.58 -15.66
N LYS A 166 3.32 20.37 -16.99
CA LYS A 166 2.18 20.80 -17.82
C LYS A 166 1.39 19.60 -18.36
N PRO A 167 0.05 19.58 -18.22
CA PRO A 167 -0.79 18.53 -18.81
C PRO A 167 -0.59 18.47 -20.34
N LYS A 168 -0.30 17.28 -20.89
CA LYS A 168 -0.04 17.13 -22.33
C LYS A 168 -0.67 15.85 -22.92
N PRO A 169 -1.89 15.95 -23.48
CA PRO A 169 -2.49 14.90 -24.29
C PRO A 169 -2.33 15.16 -25.82
N PRO A 170 -2.18 14.12 -26.68
CA PRO A 170 -1.76 12.76 -26.37
C PRO A 170 -0.24 12.65 -26.28
N PHE A 171 0.27 11.89 -25.32
CA PHE A 171 1.71 11.63 -25.22
C PHE A 171 2.10 10.32 -25.90
N THR A 172 3.27 10.29 -26.57
CA THR A 172 3.79 9.06 -27.19
C THR A 172 4.50 8.23 -26.12
N THR A 173 4.20 6.93 -26.03
CA THR A 173 4.81 5.99 -25.07
C THR A 173 6.25 5.65 -25.46
N THR A 174 7.11 6.66 -25.60
CA THR A 174 8.55 6.48 -25.75
C THR A 174 9.19 6.32 -24.36
N LYS A 175 8.84 5.20 -23.72
CA LYS A 175 9.52 4.52 -22.60
C LYS A 175 10.00 5.27 -21.35
N ASN A 176 9.95 6.60 -21.22
CA ASN A 176 10.29 7.31 -19.99
C ASN A 176 9.49 8.61 -19.94
N PHE A 177 8.80 8.88 -18.83
CA PHE A 177 8.25 10.19 -18.55
C PHE A 177 9.14 10.88 -17.51
N PRO A 178 10.10 11.71 -17.93
CA PRO A 178 10.79 12.60 -17.00
C PRO A 178 9.83 13.72 -16.61
N CYS A 179 9.43 13.77 -15.35
CA CYS A 179 8.93 15.00 -14.74
C CYS A 179 9.76 15.26 -13.49
N PHE A 180 10.51 16.35 -13.56
CA PHE A 180 11.33 16.83 -12.48
C PHE A 180 10.83 18.22 -12.09
N GLY A 181 10.60 18.44 -10.80
CA GLY A 181 10.27 19.75 -10.22
C GLY A 181 8.79 20.00 -9.94
N GLU A 182 8.47 21.28 -9.76
CA GLU A 182 7.15 21.76 -9.34
C GLU A 182 6.06 21.43 -10.39
N GLY A 183 4.93 20.88 -9.93
CA GLY A 183 3.81 20.44 -10.79
C GLY A 183 3.84 18.96 -11.20
N CYS A 184 4.85 18.20 -10.78
CA CYS A 184 4.85 16.74 -10.87
C CYS A 184 3.96 16.12 -9.79
N MET A 185 3.23 15.04 -10.09
CA MET A 185 2.40 14.36 -9.09
C MET A 185 3.31 13.60 -8.12
N ASN A 186 3.10 13.84 -6.82
CA ASN A 186 3.91 13.35 -5.71
C ASN A 186 3.62 11.88 -5.38
N GLN A 187 4.49 11.28 -4.55
CA GLN A 187 4.12 10.06 -3.82
C GLN A 187 2.90 10.35 -2.93
N PRO A 188 2.04 9.35 -2.66
CA PRO A 188 0.93 9.52 -1.75
C PRO A 188 1.42 9.68 -0.31
N THR A 189 0.55 10.18 0.54
CA THR A 189 0.71 10.02 1.99
C THR A 189 0.68 8.53 2.34
N LEU A 190 1.43 8.15 3.38
CA LEU A 190 1.45 6.79 3.90
C LEU A 190 1.28 6.84 5.42
N ASN A 191 0.15 6.34 5.89
CA ASN A 191 -0.02 5.97 7.28
C ASN A 191 0.15 4.46 7.40
N HIS A 192 1.01 4.05 8.32
CA HIS A 192 1.27 2.65 8.64
C HIS A 192 0.84 2.36 10.06
N TRP A 193 0.12 1.26 10.24
CA TRP A 193 -0.09 0.66 11.55
C TRP A 193 0.64 -0.68 11.61
N PRO A 194 1.69 -0.79 12.42
CA PRO A 194 2.42 -2.03 12.60
C PRO A 194 1.50 -3.17 12.99
N THR A 195 1.78 -4.35 12.43
CA THR A 195 0.98 -5.54 12.70
C THR A 195 0.96 -5.82 14.20
N HIS A 196 -0.22 -6.02 14.77
CA HIS A 196 -0.38 -6.32 16.19
C HIS A 196 -1.18 -7.60 16.39
N LEU A 197 -0.94 -8.28 17.50
CA LEU A 197 -1.67 -9.48 17.90
C LEU A 197 -2.86 -9.08 18.79
N LEU A 198 -4.06 -9.40 18.31
CA LEU A 198 -5.32 -9.21 19.02
C LEU A 198 -5.56 -10.35 20.01
N GLY A 199 -6.43 -10.11 21.01
CA GLY A 199 -6.71 -11.06 22.08
C GLY A 199 -7.36 -12.38 21.64
N ASP A 200 -7.94 -12.42 20.44
CA ASP A 200 -8.50 -13.62 19.80
C ASP A 200 -7.45 -14.43 19.00
N GLY A 201 -6.20 -13.97 18.99
CA GLY A 201 -5.09 -14.53 18.23
C GLY A 201 -4.99 -14.04 16.80
N THR A 202 -5.79 -13.06 16.39
CA THR A 202 -5.73 -12.45 15.05
C THR A 202 -4.58 -11.45 14.98
N MET A 203 -3.71 -11.59 13.99
CA MET A 203 -2.67 -10.61 13.67
C MET A 203 -3.19 -9.70 12.58
N ARG A 204 -3.17 -8.39 12.80
CA ARG A 204 -3.70 -7.38 11.86
C ARG A 204 -2.76 -6.20 11.72
N GLY A 205 -2.53 -5.76 10.49
CA GLY A 205 -1.82 -4.52 10.17
C GLY A 205 -2.39 -3.89 8.90
N TRP A 206 -1.97 -2.67 8.60
CA TRP A 206 -2.45 -1.98 7.40
C TRP A 206 -1.54 -0.83 6.94
N PHE A 207 -1.70 -0.51 5.65
CA PHE A 207 -1.26 0.75 5.03
C PHE A 207 -2.48 1.50 4.51
N ASN A 208 -2.53 2.82 4.70
CA ASN A 208 -3.51 3.65 4.01
C ASN A 208 -2.93 5.02 3.68
N GLY A 209 -3.65 5.77 2.85
CA GLY A 209 -3.26 7.13 2.51
C GLY A 209 -4.01 7.67 1.30
N THR A 210 -3.47 8.75 0.75
CA THR A 210 -4.09 9.51 -0.35
C THR A 210 -3.02 10.20 -1.20
N TYR A 211 -3.30 10.40 -2.49
CA TYR A 211 -2.50 11.25 -3.36
C TYR A 211 -2.83 12.74 -3.19
N ASP A 212 -3.93 13.07 -2.49
CA ASP A 212 -4.35 14.44 -2.21
C ASP A 212 -3.63 14.94 -0.95
N LEU A 213 -2.41 15.46 -1.11
CA LEU A 213 -1.56 15.86 0.03
C LEU A 213 -2.18 16.97 0.90
N ASP A 214 -3.02 17.82 0.32
CA ASP A 214 -3.71 18.91 1.02
C ASP A 214 -5.06 18.48 1.61
N ALA A 215 -5.40 17.18 1.52
CA ALA A 215 -6.67 16.68 1.96
C ALA A 215 -6.77 16.60 3.49
N ASP A 216 -7.84 17.18 4.02
CA ASP A 216 -8.23 17.00 5.41
C ASP A 216 -9.08 15.73 5.55
N ILE A 217 -8.41 14.60 5.77
CA ILE A 217 -9.04 13.28 5.96
C ILE A 217 -10.05 13.32 7.14
N GLY A 218 -9.85 14.20 8.12
CA GLY A 218 -10.75 14.39 9.26
C GLY A 218 -12.12 14.98 8.90
N LYS A 219 -12.24 15.63 7.74
CA LYS A 219 -13.51 16.15 7.20
C LYS A 219 -14.27 15.15 6.33
N GLY A 220 -13.75 13.93 6.18
CA GLY A 220 -14.33 12.83 5.40
C GLY A 220 -13.58 12.55 4.10
N LEU A 221 -13.94 11.44 3.45
CA LEU A 221 -13.26 10.92 2.25
C LEU A 221 -13.91 11.34 0.92
N THR A 222 -14.87 12.26 0.95
CA THR A 222 -15.65 12.64 -0.24
C THR A 222 -14.78 13.39 -1.25
N ASN A 223 -14.73 12.89 -2.50
CA ASN A 223 -13.91 13.42 -3.60
C ASN A 223 -12.39 13.39 -3.35
N LEU A 224 -11.92 12.46 -2.51
CA LEU A 224 -10.49 12.22 -2.31
C LEU A 224 -10.08 10.88 -2.91
N SER A 225 -8.89 10.83 -3.47
CA SER A 225 -8.18 9.57 -3.70
C SER A 225 -7.92 8.92 -2.34
N PHE A 226 -8.14 7.62 -2.25
CA PHE A 226 -7.89 6.87 -1.03
C PHE A 226 -7.45 5.46 -1.39
N TYR A 227 -6.44 4.97 -0.69
CA TYR A 227 -6.08 3.57 -0.72
C TYR A 227 -6.00 3.04 0.70
N GLU A 228 -6.32 1.75 0.83
CA GLU A 228 -6.14 1.02 2.06
C GLU A 228 -5.84 -0.43 1.72
N VAL A 229 -4.83 -0.97 2.39
CA VAL A 229 -4.43 -2.36 2.30
C VAL A 229 -4.38 -2.87 3.73
N ILE A 230 -5.26 -3.81 4.05
CA ILE A 230 -5.33 -4.48 5.34
C ILE A 230 -4.92 -5.92 5.12
N TRP A 231 -4.11 -6.46 6.04
CA TRP A 231 -3.81 -7.88 6.10
C TRP A 231 -4.21 -8.41 7.48
N GLU A 232 -4.77 -9.61 7.47
CA GLU A 232 -5.25 -10.29 8.67
C GLU A 232 -4.94 -11.77 8.58
N LYS A 233 -4.42 -12.34 9.67
CA LYS A 233 -4.21 -13.77 9.79
C LYS A 233 -4.38 -14.23 11.23
N LYS A 234 -5.08 -15.34 11.44
CA LYS A 234 -5.12 -15.99 12.75
C LYS A 234 -3.84 -16.75 13.00
N LEU A 235 -3.22 -16.53 14.16
CA LEU A 235 -1.97 -17.20 14.53
C LEU A 235 -2.12 -18.73 14.45
N GLY A 236 -1.20 -19.38 13.73
CA GLY A 236 -1.22 -20.83 13.54
C GLY A 236 -2.28 -21.35 12.55
N SER A 237 -2.98 -20.48 11.83
CA SER A 237 -4.04 -20.87 10.89
C SER A 237 -3.94 -20.11 9.57
N GLY A 238 -4.23 -20.80 8.46
CA GLY A 238 -4.45 -20.19 7.15
C GLY A 238 -3.26 -19.47 6.51
N SER A 239 -3.54 -18.77 5.42
CA SER A 239 -2.64 -17.79 4.78
C SER A 239 -2.79 -16.42 5.44
N TRP A 240 -1.87 -15.52 5.12
CA TRP A 240 -2.15 -14.09 5.19
C TRP A 240 -3.05 -13.67 4.02
#